data_AF-A0A2N2K364-F1
#
_entry.id   AF-A0A2N2K364-F1
#
_cell.length_a   1.000
_cell.length_b   1.000
_cell.length_c   1.000
_cell.angle_alpha   90.00
_cell.angle_beta   90.00
_cell.angle_gamma   90.00
#
_symmetry.space_group_name_H-M   'P 1'
#
loop_
_entity.id
_entity.type
_entity.pdbx_description
1 polymer ?
#
loop_
_entity_poly.entity_id
_entity_poly.type
_entity_poly.pdbx_seq_one_letter_code
_entity_poly.pdbx_strand_id
1 'polypeptide(L)'
;MIGGNRKSGRKDEKMKGKAINPSYRRGKRNVFCRFYSKCLDAVIRKGWMHWNCAECEHRFNKEAAPEFPLNVNYSIAYYEVSTKV
;
A
#
# COMPACT_ATOMS: atom_id res chain seq x y z
N MET A 1 26.45 -26.48 32.77
CA MET A 1 25.09 -25.93 32.57
C MET A 1 25.13 -24.96 31.40
N ILE A 2 24.19 -25.11 30.48
CA ILE A 2 24.04 -24.30 29.26
C ILE A 2 23.46 -22.94 29.64
N GLY A 3 24.07 -21.86 29.16
CA GLY A 3 23.58 -20.50 29.36
C GLY A 3 23.96 -19.60 28.20
N GLY A 4 23.50 -19.94 26.99
CA GLY A 4 23.71 -19.15 25.79
C GLY A 4 22.94 -17.83 25.86
N ASN A 5 23.65 -16.72 26.08
CA ASN A 5 23.04 -15.40 26.14
C ASN A 5 23.03 -14.76 24.73
N ARG A 6 22.05 -15.15 23.92
CA ARG A 6 21.86 -14.63 22.55
C ARG A 6 21.17 -13.26 22.63
N LYS A 7 21.93 -12.18 22.83
CA LYS A 7 21.43 -10.81 22.63
C LYS A 7 21.21 -10.58 21.14
N SER A 8 20.00 -10.90 20.66
CA SER A 8 19.50 -10.50 19.34
C SER A 8 19.20 -9.00 19.37
N GLY A 9 20.25 -8.20 19.20
CA GLY A 9 20.09 -6.79 18.85
C GLY A 9 19.54 -6.72 17.43
N ARG A 10 18.25 -6.41 17.29
CA ARG A 10 17.61 -6.09 16.01
C ARG A 10 18.22 -4.78 15.53
N LYS A 11 19.30 -4.87 14.78
CA LYS A 11 19.86 -3.72 14.07
C LYS A 11 18.83 -3.38 13.01
N ASP A 12 18.09 -2.29 13.23
CA ASP A 12 17.31 -1.66 12.18
C ASP A 12 18.30 -1.16 11.14
N GLU A 13 18.55 -2.05 10.17
CA GLU A 13 19.39 -1.82 9.02
C GLU A 13 18.74 -0.69 8.22
N LYS A 14 19.23 0.52 8.52
CA LYS A 14 18.85 1.78 7.89
C LYS A 14 19.29 1.72 6.44
N MET A 15 18.45 1.12 5.60
CA MET A 15 18.62 1.10 4.16
C MET A 15 18.58 2.55 3.66
N LYS A 16 19.71 3.05 3.15
CA LYS A 16 19.81 4.29 2.38
C LYS A 16 18.94 4.16 1.13
N GLY A 17 17.67 4.50 1.25
CA GLY A 17 16.68 4.59 0.20
C GLY A 17 15.49 5.32 0.79
N LYS A 18 14.93 6.31 0.07
CA LYS A 18 13.87 7.24 0.53
C LYS A 18 12.97 6.67 1.62
N ALA A 19 12.86 7.42 2.73
CA ALA A 19 12.17 6.99 3.93
C ALA A 19 10.73 6.51 3.64
N ILE A 20 10.47 5.25 3.93
CA ILE A 20 9.13 4.65 3.91
C ILE A 20 8.40 5.19 5.14
N ASN A 21 7.58 6.23 4.95
CA ASN A 21 6.86 6.90 6.03
C ASN A 21 5.34 6.76 5.86
N PRO A 22 4.76 5.56 6.10
CA PRO A 22 3.33 5.44 6.33
C PRO A 22 3.00 6.08 7.69
N SER A 23 1.92 6.88 7.75
CA SER A 23 1.43 7.47 9.00
C SER A 23 0.24 6.66 9.51
N TYR A 24 0.14 6.44 10.83
CA TYR A 24 -0.96 5.68 11.46
C TYR A 24 -2.32 6.40 11.39
N ARG A 25 -2.35 7.65 10.96
CA ARG A 25 -3.58 8.43 10.92
C ARG A 25 -4.54 7.90 9.86
N ARG A 26 -5.84 7.98 10.15
CA ARG A 26 -6.89 7.76 9.15
C ARG A 26 -6.76 8.81 8.04
N GLY A 27 -6.88 8.42 6.78
CA GLY A 27 -6.71 9.34 5.66
C GLY A 27 -6.66 8.66 4.30
N LYS A 28 -6.27 9.42 3.27
CA LYS A 28 -6.17 8.92 1.90
C LYS A 28 -4.92 8.04 1.72
N ARG A 29 -5.14 6.88 1.12
CA ARG A 29 -4.09 5.96 0.66
C ARG A 29 -3.79 6.26 -0.80
N ASN A 30 -2.51 6.37 -1.14
CA ASN A 30 -2.10 6.48 -2.54
C ASN A 30 -1.64 5.11 -3.05
N VAL A 31 -2.54 4.37 -3.70
CA VAL A 31 -2.22 3.07 -4.33
C VAL A 31 -1.22 3.19 -5.47
N PHE A 32 -1.09 4.38 -6.07
CA PHE A 32 -0.13 4.68 -7.13
C PHE A 32 1.26 5.06 -6.58
N CYS A 33 1.44 5.08 -5.27
CA CYS A 33 2.75 5.29 -4.67
C CYS A 33 3.69 4.14 -5.06
N ARG A 34 4.86 4.47 -5.63
CA ARG A 34 5.91 3.49 -5.97
C ARG A 34 6.32 2.60 -4.78
N PHE A 35 6.21 3.12 -3.56
CA PHE A 35 6.54 2.40 -2.33
C PHE A 35 5.31 1.87 -1.58
N TYR A 36 4.13 1.84 -2.23
CA TYR A 36 2.88 1.43 -1.58
C TYR A 36 2.97 0.04 -0.95
N SER A 37 3.53 -0.93 -1.68
CA SER A 37 3.72 -2.29 -1.17
C SER A 37 4.58 -2.31 0.11
N LYS A 38 5.71 -1.61 0.11
CA LYS A 38 6.57 -1.51 1.30
C LYS A 38 5.91 -0.78 2.47
N CYS A 39 5.13 0.27 2.19
CA CYS A 39 4.33 0.95 3.21
C CYS A 39 3.29 0.00 3.81
N LEU A 40 2.63 -0.82 2.98
CA LEU A 40 1.65 -1.80 3.41
C LEU A 40 2.29 -2.88 4.29
N ASP A 41 3.44 -3.42 3.89
CA ASP A 41 4.19 -4.39 4.70
C ASP A 41 4.56 -3.80 6.08
N ALA A 42 5.00 -2.54 6.13
CA ALA A 42 5.33 -1.86 7.37
C ALA A 42 4.10 -1.66 8.27
N VAL A 43 2.95 -1.32 7.68
CA VAL A 43 1.67 -1.14 8.40
C VAL A 43 1.18 -2.46 8.98
N ILE A 44 1.21 -3.54 8.18
CA ILE A 44 0.82 -4.89 8.61
C ILE A 44 1.71 -5.36 9.75
N ARG A 45 3.04 -5.22 9.62
CA ARG A 45 4.00 -5.58 10.67
C ARG A 45 3.79 -4.79 11.97
N LYS A 46 3.27 -3.57 11.88
CA LYS A 46 2.94 -2.73 13.05
C LYS A 46 1.53 -2.96 13.60
N GLY A 47 0.70 -3.79 12.96
CA GLY A 47 -0.68 -4.06 13.38
C GLY A 47 -1.60 -2.85 13.26
N TRP A 48 -1.31 -1.93 12.34
CA TRP A 48 -2.07 -0.69 12.18
C TRP A 48 -3.38 -0.96 11.43
N MET A 49 -4.54 -0.72 12.06
CA MET A 49 -5.85 -0.86 11.40
C MET A 49 -6.10 0.24 10.35
N HIS A 50 -5.50 1.41 10.55
CA HIS A 50 -5.63 2.56 9.67
C HIS A 50 -4.25 3.13 9.38
N TRP A 51 -4.06 3.60 8.16
CA TRP A 51 -2.87 4.31 7.77
C TRP A 51 -3.14 5.21 6.57
N ASN A 52 -2.27 6.20 6.39
CA ASN A 52 -2.31 7.09 5.24
C ASN A 52 -0.90 7.41 4.75
N CYS A 53 -0.84 8.02 3.56
CA CYS A 53 0.42 8.44 2.94
C CYS A 53 0.78 9.91 3.26
N ALA A 54 0.23 10.54 4.32
CA ALA A 54 0.40 11.98 4.56
C ALA A 54 1.85 12.42 4.72
N GLU A 55 2.70 11.54 5.28
CA GLU A 55 4.14 11.76 5.50
C GLU A 55 5.01 11.18 4.37
N CYS A 56 4.40 10.62 3.33
CA CYS A 56 5.10 10.09 2.18
C CYS A 56 5.34 11.20 1.14
N GLU A 57 6.58 11.33 0.65
CA GLU A 57 6.91 12.26 -0.43
C GLU A 57 6.11 12.00 -1.71
N HIS A 58 5.74 10.73 -1.95
CA HIS A 58 5.00 10.30 -3.13
C HIS A 58 3.47 10.39 -2.94
N ARG A 59 2.97 11.09 -1.92
CA ARG A 59 1.52 11.19 -1.65
C ARG A 59 0.71 11.81 -2.79
N PHE A 60 1.35 12.65 -3.60
CA PHE A 60 0.73 13.30 -4.77
C PHE A 60 1.12 12.66 -6.10
N ASN A 61 2.03 11.68 -6.09
CA ASN A 61 2.43 11.02 -7.33
C ASN A 61 1.25 10.18 -7.83
N LYS A 62 0.71 10.59 -8.98
CA LYS A 62 -0.34 9.90 -9.75
C LYS A 62 0.16 9.51 -11.13
N GLU A 63 1.47 9.42 -11.36
CA GLU A 63 2.05 9.06 -12.66
C GLU A 63 1.59 7.67 -13.12
N ALA A 64 1.34 6.76 -12.16
CA ALA A 64 0.77 5.45 -12.45
C ALA A 64 -0.77 5.44 -12.50
N ALA A 65 -1.44 6.58 -12.32
CA ALA A 65 -2.87 6.65 -12.51
C ALA A 65 -3.16 6.55 -14.02
N PRO A 66 -4.15 5.74 -14.43
CA PRO A 66 -4.52 5.66 -15.83
C PRO A 66 -4.95 7.04 -16.34
N GLU A 67 -4.45 7.41 -17.51
CA GLU A 67 -4.85 8.65 -18.20
C GLU A 67 -6.32 8.60 -18.62
N PHE A 68 -6.86 7.38 -18.75
CA PHE A 68 -8.26 7.15 -19.10
C PHE A 68 -9.16 7.23 -17.87
N PRO A 69 -10.30 7.93 -17.96
CA PRO A 69 -11.28 7.95 -16.89
C PRO A 69 -11.76 6.51 -16.64
N LEU A 70 -11.77 6.08 -15.39
CA LEU A 70 -12.38 4.81 -14.95
C LEU A 70 -13.92 4.84 -15.04
N ASN A 71 -14.49 5.72 -15.86
CA ASN A 71 -15.91 5.78 -16.12
C ASN A 71 -16.29 4.59 -16.99
N VAL A 72 -16.78 3.53 -16.35
CA VAL A 72 -17.32 2.37 -17.04
C VAL A 72 -18.75 2.68 -17.45
N ASN A 73 -19.06 2.51 -18.74
CA ASN A 73 -20.42 2.58 -19.22
C ASN A 73 -21.15 1.29 -18.80
N TYR A 74 -21.91 1.36 -17.71
CA TYR A 74 -22.70 0.23 -17.18
C TYR A 74 -23.81 -0.24 -18.12
N SER A 75 -24.06 0.46 -19.23
CA SER A 75 -25.05 0.05 -20.24
C SER A 75 -24.51 -1.05 -21.16
N ILE A 76 -23.21 -1.34 -21.12
CA ILE A 76 -22.61 -2.42 -21.92
C ILE A 76 -22.78 -3.73 -21.14
N ALA A 77 -23.59 -4.64 -21.67
CA ALA A 77 -23.73 -5.98 -21.12
C ALA A 77 -22.40 -6.75 -21.28
N TYR A 78 -21.88 -7.28 -20.17
CA TYR A 78 -20.68 -8.12 -20.19
C TYR A 78 -20.96 -9.53 -20.74
N TYR A 79 -22.23 -9.96 -20.69
CA TYR A 79 -22.70 -11.20 -21.29
C TYR A 79 -24.08 -10.99 -21.91
N GLU A 80 -24.30 -11.60 -23.07
CA GLU A 80 -25.63 -11.73 -23.66
C GLU A 80 -26.30 -12.98 -23.09
N VAL A 81 -27.41 -12.80 -22.39
CA VAL A 81 -28.24 -13.92 -21.93
C VAL A 81 -29.28 -14.18 -23.02
N SER A 82 -29.19 -15.33 -23.70
CA SER A 82 -30.23 -15.76 -24.62
C SER A 82 -31.49 -16.11 -23.83
N THR A 83 -32.53 -15.28 -23.91
CA THR A 83 -33.87 -15.64 -23.40
C THR A 83 -34.47 -16.64 -24.38
N LYS A 84 -34.43 -17.92 -24.04
CA LYS A 84 -35.23 -18.93 -24.74
C LYS A 84 -36.70 -18.64 -24.40
N VAL A 85 -37.46 -18.23 -25.42
CA VAL A 85 -38.93 -18.14 -25.41
C VAL A 85 -39.52 -19.51 -25.65
#